data_AF-C0D2R6-F1
#
_entry.id   AF-C0D2R6-F1
#
_cell.length_a   1.000
_cell.length_b   1.000
_cell.length_c   1.000
_cell.angle_alpha   90.00
_cell.angle_beta   90.00
_cell.angle_gamma   90.00
#
_symmetry.space_group_name_H-M   'P 1'
#
loop_
_entity.id
_entity.type
_entity.pdbx_description
1 polymer ?
#
loop_
_entity_poly.entity_id
_entity_poly.type
_entity_poly.pdbx_seq_one_letter_code
_entity_poly.pdbx_strand_id
1 'polypeptide(L)'
;MIAYKGFHPGMVCIGYQFQMGLNVTKEANCRQNGFHCAEDPLDCLSYYSDVDHSEYYIVNAGGDIDEDEFDSKISCTELTVLRRLTKEELFTLGLAFMADHPKRKWNSHVKKDKAVACCGYAVVRGVDPVAQGSRKGDVLAFAKEDPVTGCIQQIVVATIDGKKLRPNEWYGADLEKRTVK
;
A
#
# COMPACT_ATOMS: atom_id res chain seq x y z
N MET A 1 7.74 -16.21 -5.16
CA MET A 1 6.46 -15.68 -4.63
C MET A 1 6.32 -14.23 -5.06
N ILE A 2 5.17 -13.84 -5.64
CA ILE A 2 4.90 -12.42 -5.94
C ILE A 2 4.69 -11.68 -4.62
N ALA A 3 5.40 -10.55 -4.47
CA ALA A 3 5.38 -9.70 -3.29
C ALA A 3 5.62 -8.24 -3.70
N TYR A 4 5.65 -7.35 -2.71
CA TYR A 4 5.80 -5.92 -2.90
C TYR A 4 6.98 -5.38 -2.12
N LYS A 5 7.68 -4.39 -2.69
CA LYS A 5 8.81 -3.76 -2.02
C LYS A 5 8.79 -2.25 -2.22
N GLY A 6 8.95 -1.53 -1.11
CA GLY A 6 9.27 -0.11 -1.10
C GLY A 6 10.78 0.13 -1.10
N PHE A 7 11.19 1.25 -1.71
CA PHE A 7 12.56 1.74 -1.76
C PHE A 7 12.60 3.25 -1.56
N HIS A 8 13.77 3.75 -1.15
CA HIS A 8 14.13 5.16 -1.36
C HIS A 8 14.32 5.44 -2.85
N PRO A 9 14.27 6.72 -3.28
CA PRO A 9 14.50 7.12 -4.66
C PRO A 9 15.70 6.42 -5.30
N GLY A 10 15.48 5.88 -6.50
CA GLY A 10 16.49 5.12 -7.21
C GLY A 10 16.71 3.74 -6.62
N MET A 11 15.67 3.03 -6.15
CA MET A 11 15.77 1.61 -5.74
C MET A 11 16.81 1.30 -4.64
N VAL A 12 17.00 2.21 -3.68
CA VAL A 12 17.96 2.02 -2.56
C VAL A 12 17.26 1.49 -1.31
N CYS A 13 17.85 0.48 -0.67
CA CYS A 13 17.42 -0.04 0.63
C CYS A 13 18.63 -0.49 1.46
N ILE A 14 18.81 0.09 2.66
CA ILE A 14 19.89 -0.26 3.62
C ILE A 14 21.29 -0.31 2.95
N GLY A 15 21.62 0.72 2.18
CA GLY A 15 22.93 0.82 1.50
C GLY A 15 23.11 -0.09 0.28
N TYR A 16 22.14 -0.95 -0.03
CA TYR A 16 22.13 -1.72 -1.29
C TYR A 16 21.33 -0.99 -2.36
N GLN A 17 21.93 -0.89 -3.56
CA GLN A 17 21.35 -0.31 -4.75
C GLN A 17 20.78 -1.45 -5.62
N PHE A 18 19.46 -1.61 -5.64
CA PHE A 18 18.81 -2.64 -6.44
C PHE A 18 18.74 -2.23 -7.92
N GLN A 19 18.57 -3.23 -8.78
CA GLN A 19 18.29 -3.08 -10.20
C GLN A 19 17.03 -3.84 -10.61
N MET A 20 16.46 -3.46 -11.76
CA MET A 20 15.41 -4.27 -12.41
C MET A 20 15.95 -5.67 -12.73
N GLY A 21 15.11 -6.70 -12.60
CA GLY A 21 15.54 -8.09 -12.73
C GLY A 21 16.11 -8.65 -11.43
N LEU A 22 16.93 -9.70 -11.54
CA LEU A 22 17.42 -10.48 -10.40
C LEU A 22 18.49 -9.71 -9.60
N ASN A 23 18.31 -9.69 -8.28
CA ASN A 23 19.29 -9.28 -7.29
C ASN A 23 19.48 -10.46 -6.34
N VAL A 24 20.70 -10.68 -5.86
CA VAL A 24 21.03 -11.80 -4.97
C VAL A 24 21.81 -11.37 -3.74
N THR A 25 21.60 -12.08 -2.64
CA THR A 25 22.37 -11.96 -1.39
C THR A 25 22.69 -13.36 -0.85
N LYS A 26 23.62 -13.45 0.10
CA LYS A 26 24.06 -14.74 0.66
C LYS A 26 23.08 -15.32 1.68
N GLU A 27 22.29 -14.46 2.33
CA GLU A 27 21.45 -14.85 3.45
C GLU A 27 20.10 -14.13 3.38
N ALA A 28 19.02 -14.88 3.61
CA ALA A 28 17.70 -14.34 3.90
C ALA A 28 17.71 -13.88 5.37
N ASN A 29 18.24 -12.68 5.59
CA ASN A 29 18.27 -12.07 6.92
C ASN A 29 17.37 -10.84 6.94
N CYS A 30 16.31 -10.93 7.73
CA CYS A 30 15.42 -9.79 7.94
C CYS A 30 16.23 -8.59 8.49
N ARG A 31 16.04 -7.43 7.85
CA ARG A 31 16.47 -6.09 8.32
C ARG A 31 17.95 -5.72 8.17
N GLN A 32 18.86 -6.62 7.78
CA GLN A 32 20.29 -6.26 7.70
C GLN A 32 20.74 -5.87 6.30
N ASN A 33 20.32 -6.60 5.27
CA ASN A 33 20.85 -6.43 3.91
C ASN A 33 19.87 -5.79 2.92
N GLY A 34 18.64 -5.49 3.35
CA GLY A 34 17.61 -4.87 2.52
C GLY A 34 16.82 -5.83 1.62
N PHE A 35 17.13 -7.13 1.59
CA PHE A 35 16.42 -8.15 0.81
C PHE A 35 15.17 -8.66 1.52
N HIS A 36 14.20 -7.76 1.70
CA HIS A 36 12.88 -8.07 2.23
C HIS A 36 11.78 -7.43 1.39
N CYS A 37 10.63 -8.07 1.36
CA CYS A 37 9.40 -7.63 0.72
C CYS A 37 8.20 -7.91 1.63
N ALA A 38 7.01 -7.53 1.20
CA ALA A 38 5.76 -7.76 1.90
C ALA A 38 4.72 -8.43 1.00
N GLU A 39 3.90 -9.30 1.58
CA GLU A 39 2.76 -9.91 0.89
C GLU A 39 1.65 -8.86 0.64
N ASP A 40 1.30 -8.09 1.67
CA ASP A 40 0.37 -6.95 1.57
C ASP A 40 1.12 -5.71 1.02
N PRO A 41 0.70 -5.13 -0.12
CA PRO A 41 1.27 -3.89 -0.62
C PRO A 41 1.32 -2.75 0.40
N LEU A 42 0.30 -2.64 1.27
CA LEU A 42 0.19 -1.54 2.24
C LEU A 42 1.20 -1.67 3.38
N ASP A 43 1.81 -2.83 3.59
CA ASP A 43 2.88 -2.99 4.60
C ASP A 43 4.14 -2.22 4.21
N CYS A 44 4.35 -1.94 2.92
CA CYS A 44 5.44 -1.07 2.45
C CYS A 44 5.38 0.32 3.09
N LEU A 45 4.17 0.83 3.38
CA LEU A 45 3.94 2.17 3.94
C LEU A 45 4.45 2.32 5.37
N SER A 46 4.70 1.22 6.09
CA SER A 46 5.27 1.27 7.44
C SER A 46 6.72 1.76 7.47
N TYR A 47 7.45 1.56 6.37
CA TYR A 47 8.85 1.96 6.23
C TYR A 47 9.04 3.07 5.19
N TYR A 48 8.12 3.14 4.23
CA TYR A 48 8.11 4.08 3.12
C TYR A 48 6.76 4.78 3.09
N SER A 49 6.47 5.62 4.09
CA SER A 49 5.15 6.25 4.27
C SER A 49 4.92 7.47 3.38
N ASP A 50 5.98 8.19 3.00
CA ASP A 50 5.88 9.29 2.04
C ASP A 50 5.82 8.73 0.62
N VAL A 51 4.58 8.57 0.11
CA VAL A 51 4.32 7.97 -1.20
C VAL A 51 4.74 8.86 -2.38
N ASP A 52 5.03 10.15 -2.15
CA ASP A 52 5.50 11.06 -3.19
C ASP A 52 7.01 10.97 -3.40
N HIS A 53 7.75 10.55 -2.38
CA HIS A 53 9.21 10.38 -2.43
C HIS A 53 9.64 8.91 -2.53
N SER A 54 8.82 7.97 -2.06
CA SER A 54 9.18 6.56 -2.06
C SER A 54 8.81 5.87 -3.38
N GLU A 55 9.49 4.77 -3.69
CA GLU A 55 9.23 3.99 -4.89
C GLU A 55 8.73 2.58 -4.52
N TYR A 56 7.71 2.07 -5.22
CA TYR A 56 7.11 0.77 -4.93
C TYR A 56 7.14 -0.12 -6.15
N TYR A 57 7.39 -1.41 -5.93
CA TYR A 57 7.57 -2.37 -7.01
C TYR A 57 6.88 -3.69 -6.71
N ILE A 58 6.40 -4.33 -7.76
CA ILE A 58 6.13 -5.77 -7.76
C ILE A 58 7.47 -6.48 -7.86
N VAL A 59 7.68 -7.44 -6.98
CA VAL A 59 8.89 -8.27 -6.95
C VAL A 59 8.50 -9.75 -6.92
N ASN A 60 9.43 -10.62 -7.32
CA ASN A 60 9.34 -12.05 -7.09
C ASN A 60 10.45 -12.45 -6.12
N ALA A 61 10.07 -12.90 -4.93
CA ALA A 61 10.97 -13.46 -3.93
C ALA A 61 11.25 -14.95 -4.23
N GLY A 62 12.52 -15.34 -4.19
CA GLY A 62 12.98 -16.70 -4.45
C GLY A 62 14.22 -17.04 -3.64
N GLY A 63 14.85 -18.18 -3.96
CA GLY A 63 15.92 -18.74 -3.14
C GLY A 63 15.42 -19.18 -1.77
N ASP A 64 16.24 -18.99 -0.75
CA ASP A 64 15.86 -19.20 0.64
C ASP A 64 14.92 -18.07 1.06
N ILE A 65 13.81 -18.42 1.68
CA ILE A 65 12.78 -17.47 2.14
C ILE A 65 12.60 -17.66 3.64
N ASP A 66 12.60 -16.55 4.37
CA ASP A 66 12.41 -16.52 5.82
C ASP A 66 11.45 -15.40 6.21
N GLU A 67 10.44 -15.72 7.02
CA GLU A 67 9.47 -14.77 7.59
C GLU A 67 9.89 -14.51 9.04
N ASP A 68 10.17 -13.24 9.41
CA ASP A 68 10.47 -12.96 10.81
C ASP A 68 9.21 -13.00 11.68
N GLU A 69 9.33 -13.42 12.94
CA GLU A 69 8.19 -13.46 13.87
C GLU A 69 7.73 -12.06 14.34
N PHE A 70 8.40 -10.98 13.90
CA PHE A 70 8.20 -9.64 14.44
C PHE A 70 7.24 -8.78 13.61
N ASP A 71 7.30 -8.85 12.28
CA ASP A 71 6.34 -8.20 11.39
C ASP A 71 6.05 -9.04 10.13
N SER A 72 5.26 -8.50 9.20
CA SER A 72 4.86 -9.19 7.97
C SER A 72 5.96 -9.23 6.89
N LYS A 73 7.21 -8.91 7.24
CA LYS A 73 8.32 -8.96 6.28
C LYS A 73 8.70 -10.38 5.94
N ILE A 74 8.88 -10.57 4.64
CA ILE A 74 9.43 -11.78 4.04
C ILE A 74 10.83 -11.41 3.54
N SER A 75 11.87 -12.07 4.05
CA SER A 75 13.22 -11.94 3.50
C SER A 75 13.55 -13.07 2.53
N CYS A 76 14.44 -12.81 1.57
CA CYS A 76 14.79 -13.78 0.55
C CYS A 76 16.23 -13.64 0.07
N THR A 77 16.88 -14.72 -0.37
CA THR A 77 18.21 -14.64 -0.99
C THR A 77 18.19 -14.19 -2.44
N GLU A 78 17.07 -14.38 -3.14
CA GLU A 78 16.87 -13.92 -4.51
C GLU A 78 15.66 -12.99 -4.61
N LEU A 79 15.87 -11.76 -5.05
CA LEU A 79 14.81 -10.77 -5.22
C LEU A 79 14.81 -10.25 -6.65
N THR A 80 13.82 -10.66 -7.42
CA THR A 80 13.64 -10.20 -8.80
C THR A 80 12.69 -9.01 -8.83
N VAL A 81 13.18 -7.83 -9.18
CA VAL A 81 12.34 -6.64 -9.35
C VAL A 81 11.68 -6.70 -10.73
N LEU A 82 10.34 -6.74 -10.76
CA LEU A 82 9.58 -6.97 -11.98
C LEU A 82 9.07 -5.68 -12.61
N ARG A 83 8.43 -4.82 -11.81
CA ARG A 83 7.76 -3.62 -12.33
C ARG A 83 7.56 -2.57 -11.26
N ARG A 84 7.82 -1.30 -11.60
CA ARG A 84 7.45 -0.15 -10.76
C ARG A 84 5.94 0.06 -10.76
N LEU A 85 5.40 0.38 -9.59
CA LEU A 85 4.00 0.75 -9.36
C LEU A 85 3.86 2.27 -9.34
N THR A 86 2.73 2.74 -9.88
CA THR A 86 2.18 4.06 -9.54
C THR A 86 1.55 4.02 -8.14
N LYS A 87 1.29 5.20 -7.54
CA LYS A 87 0.61 5.28 -6.25
C LYS A 87 -0.78 4.64 -6.32
N GLU A 88 -1.53 4.95 -7.38
CA GLU A 88 -2.86 4.42 -7.62
C GLU A 88 -2.86 2.90 -7.69
N GLU A 89 -1.87 2.30 -8.37
CA GLU A 89 -1.72 0.84 -8.41
C GLU A 89 -1.37 0.23 -7.05
N LEU A 90 -0.46 0.85 -6.29
CA LEU A 90 -0.12 0.39 -4.94
C LEU A 90 -1.38 0.27 -4.07
N PHE A 91 -2.19 1.33 -4.02
CA PHE A 91 -3.41 1.33 -3.24
C PHE A 91 -4.47 0.39 -3.80
N THR A 92 -4.59 0.28 -5.12
CA THR A 92 -5.54 -0.66 -5.74
C THR A 92 -5.20 -2.11 -5.36
N LEU A 93 -3.93 -2.48 -5.43
CA LEU A 93 -3.46 -3.81 -5.04
C LEU A 93 -3.65 -4.05 -3.54
N GLY A 94 -3.40 -3.04 -2.70
CA GLY A 94 -3.63 -3.13 -1.25
C GLY A 94 -5.10 -3.35 -0.90
N LEU A 95 -6.02 -2.64 -1.57
CA LEU A 95 -7.45 -2.85 -1.40
C LEU A 95 -7.90 -4.23 -1.90
N ALA A 96 -7.35 -4.69 -3.03
CA ALA A 96 -7.63 -6.02 -3.57
C ALA A 96 -7.15 -7.13 -2.62
N PHE A 97 -5.93 -7.02 -2.10
CA PHE A 97 -5.39 -7.94 -1.08
C PHE A 97 -6.33 -8.04 0.13
N MET A 98 -6.83 -6.91 0.61
CA MET A 98 -7.77 -6.85 1.73
C MET A 98 -9.11 -7.53 1.41
N ALA A 99 -9.60 -7.41 0.17
CA ALA A 99 -10.82 -8.04 -0.30
C ALA A 99 -10.66 -9.56 -0.44
N ASP A 100 -9.51 -10.00 -0.96
CA ASP A 100 -9.18 -11.41 -1.13
C ASP A 100 -8.91 -12.10 0.22
N HIS A 101 -8.48 -11.35 1.24
CA HIS A 101 -8.08 -11.89 2.54
C HIS A 101 -8.87 -11.28 3.71
N PRO A 102 -10.21 -11.41 3.73
CA PRO A 102 -11.08 -10.66 4.65
C PRO A 102 -10.90 -11.03 6.13
N LYS A 103 -10.27 -12.18 6.41
CA LYS A 103 -9.99 -12.67 7.77
C LYS A 103 -8.64 -12.20 8.31
N ARG A 104 -7.77 -11.61 7.49
CA ARG A 104 -6.50 -11.05 7.95
C ARG A 104 -6.75 -9.82 8.82
N LYS A 105 -5.84 -9.57 9.76
CA LYS A 105 -5.85 -8.35 10.57
C LYS A 105 -5.69 -7.15 9.63
N TRP A 106 -6.41 -6.06 9.92
CA TRP A 106 -6.29 -4.84 9.13
C TRP A 106 -4.88 -4.27 9.24
N ASN A 107 -4.33 -3.86 8.09
CA ASN A 107 -3.11 -3.08 8.04
C ASN A 107 -3.31 -1.75 8.81
N SER A 108 -2.27 -1.32 9.53
CA SER A 108 -2.33 -0.16 10.44
C SER A 108 -2.60 1.18 9.74
N HIS A 109 -2.37 1.26 8.42
CA HIS A 109 -2.63 2.41 7.57
C HIS A 109 -4.10 2.52 7.12
N VAL A 110 -4.89 1.46 7.34
CA VAL A 110 -6.33 1.46 7.04
C VAL A 110 -7.10 2.02 8.22
N LYS A 111 -7.93 3.05 7.97
CA LYS A 111 -8.83 3.61 8.98
C LYS A 111 -10.25 3.12 8.81
N LYS A 112 -10.94 2.94 9.94
CA LYS A 112 -12.35 2.55 9.96
C LYS A 112 -13.24 3.76 9.67
N ASP A 113 -14.12 3.63 8.69
CA ASP A 113 -15.19 4.54 8.27
C ASP A 113 -14.77 5.96 7.80
N LYS A 114 -13.71 6.55 8.35
CA LYS A 114 -13.30 7.94 8.09
C LYS A 114 -11.78 8.09 8.09
N ALA A 115 -11.24 8.81 7.10
CA ALA A 115 -9.82 9.16 7.05
C ALA A 115 -9.56 10.54 6.44
N VAL A 116 -8.55 11.26 6.95
CA VAL A 116 -7.96 12.42 6.29
C VAL A 116 -6.59 12.01 5.77
N ALA A 117 -6.25 12.44 4.56
CA ALA A 117 -4.99 12.09 3.94
C ALA A 117 -3.81 12.62 4.75
N CYS A 118 -2.86 11.72 5.01
CA CYS A 118 -1.59 12.00 5.65
C CYS A 118 -0.50 11.36 4.80
N CYS A 119 0.66 12.00 4.68
CA CYS A 119 1.78 11.51 3.86
C CYS A 119 1.40 11.19 2.39
N GLY A 120 0.41 11.89 1.82
CA GLY A 120 0.00 11.73 0.42
C GLY A 120 -1.14 10.74 0.16
N TYR A 121 -1.76 10.16 1.20
CA TYR A 121 -2.86 9.22 1.01
C TYR A 121 -3.83 9.09 2.19
N ALA A 122 -5.02 8.57 1.93
CA ALA A 122 -6.00 8.10 2.91
C ALA A 122 -6.54 6.73 2.47
N VAL A 123 -6.38 5.70 3.32
CA VAL A 123 -7.01 4.38 3.11
C VAL A 123 -8.13 4.19 4.13
N VAL A 124 -9.35 3.98 3.67
CA VAL A 124 -10.53 3.86 4.52
C VAL A 124 -11.34 2.62 4.17
N ARG A 125 -11.80 1.91 5.20
CA ARG A 125 -12.68 0.73 5.09
C ARG A 125 -13.90 0.88 5.98
N GLY A 126 -15.08 0.55 5.47
CA GLY A 126 -16.34 0.61 6.23
C GLY A 126 -17.57 0.49 5.34
N VAL A 127 -18.76 0.58 5.94
CA VAL A 127 -20.05 0.44 5.24
C VAL A 127 -20.37 1.66 4.36
N ASP A 128 -20.07 2.87 4.85
CA ASP A 128 -20.17 4.12 4.08
C ASP A 128 -18.88 4.93 4.31
N PRO A 129 -17.76 4.46 3.73
CA PRO A 129 -16.45 5.02 4.04
C PRO A 129 -16.29 6.40 3.39
N VAL A 130 -15.74 7.34 4.14
CA VAL A 130 -15.47 8.70 3.68
C VAL A 130 -14.01 9.07 3.86
N ALA A 131 -13.45 9.78 2.88
CA ALA A 131 -12.08 10.26 2.94
C ALA A 131 -11.97 11.69 2.43
N GLN A 132 -11.02 12.42 2.99
CA GLN A 132 -10.67 13.78 2.58
C GLN A 132 -9.19 13.83 2.22
N GLY A 133 -8.88 14.42 1.07
CA GLY A 133 -7.50 14.76 0.72
C GLY A 133 -7.17 16.19 1.14
N SER A 134 -5.94 16.43 1.56
CA SER A 134 -5.48 17.73 2.08
C SER A 134 -4.81 18.58 0.98
N ARG A 135 -4.30 17.94 -0.07
CA ARG A 135 -3.64 18.61 -1.21
C ARG A 135 -3.89 17.88 -2.54
N LYS A 136 -3.57 18.56 -3.64
CA LYS A 136 -3.55 17.95 -4.98
C LYS A 136 -2.50 16.83 -5.02
N GLY A 137 -2.86 15.69 -5.59
CA GLY A 137 -2.01 14.51 -5.68
C GLY A 137 -2.19 13.51 -4.54
N ASP A 138 -2.94 13.86 -3.48
CA ASP A 138 -3.30 12.89 -2.44
C ASP A 138 -4.19 11.79 -3.02
N VAL A 139 -3.92 10.55 -2.64
CA VAL A 139 -4.70 9.38 -3.04
C VAL A 139 -5.77 9.07 -1.99
N LEU A 140 -7.00 8.89 -2.42
CA LEU A 140 -8.11 8.39 -1.61
C LEU A 140 -8.41 6.95 -2.03
N ALA A 141 -8.30 6.01 -1.10
CA ALA A 141 -8.51 4.59 -1.30
C ALA A 141 -9.64 4.10 -0.38
N PHE A 142 -10.69 3.56 -0.98
CA PHE A 142 -11.92 3.16 -0.31
C PHE A 142 -12.16 1.65 -0.46
N ALA A 143 -12.34 0.94 0.65
CA ALA A 143 -12.91 -0.40 0.70
C ALA A 143 -14.30 -0.31 1.31
N LYS A 144 -15.35 -0.34 0.47
CA LYS A 144 -16.73 -0.30 0.93
C LYS A 144 -17.23 -1.72 1.23
N GLU A 145 -17.72 -1.90 2.44
CA GLU A 145 -18.24 -3.16 2.95
C GLU A 145 -19.74 -3.29 2.74
N ASP A 146 -20.19 -4.53 2.57
CA ASP A 146 -21.58 -4.90 2.78
C ASP A 146 -21.94 -4.77 4.27
N PRO A 147 -23.05 -4.10 4.64
CA PRO A 147 -23.44 -3.91 6.03
C PRO A 147 -23.83 -5.20 6.76
N VAL A 148 -24.18 -6.28 6.03
CA VAL A 148 -24.66 -7.53 6.63
C VAL A 148 -23.52 -8.53 6.79
N THR A 149 -22.71 -8.70 5.75
CA THR A 149 -21.64 -9.70 5.69
C THR A 149 -20.28 -9.17 6.12
N GLY A 150 -20.06 -7.85 6.08
CA GLY A 150 -18.75 -7.23 6.33
C GLY A 150 -17.71 -7.50 5.23
N CYS A 151 -18.12 -8.14 4.12
CA CYS A 151 -17.27 -8.37 2.97
C CYS A 151 -17.10 -7.08 2.16
N ILE A 152 -15.91 -6.86 1.61
CA ILE A 152 -15.66 -5.73 0.70
C ILE A 152 -16.41 -5.99 -0.62
N GLN A 153 -17.33 -5.10 -0.97
CA GLN A 153 -18.13 -5.16 -2.20
C GLN A 153 -17.59 -4.27 -3.30
N GLN A 154 -16.92 -3.19 -2.91
CA GLN A 154 -16.43 -2.19 -3.84
C GLN A 154 -15.09 -1.65 -3.35
N ILE A 155 -14.11 -1.64 -4.23
CA ILE A 155 -12.84 -0.95 -4.03
C ILE A 155 -12.76 0.23 -5.00
N VAL A 156 -12.34 1.40 -4.52
CA VAL A 156 -12.20 2.61 -5.34
C VAL A 156 -10.91 3.32 -4.95
N VAL A 157 -10.14 3.73 -5.96
CA VAL A 157 -8.97 4.58 -5.78
C VAL A 157 -9.14 5.81 -6.66
N ALA A 158 -8.92 6.98 -6.09
CA ALA A 158 -8.97 8.25 -6.80
C ALA A 158 -7.91 9.21 -6.28
N THR A 159 -7.49 10.15 -7.12
CA THR A 159 -6.47 11.14 -6.77
C THR A 159 -7.10 12.54 -6.77
N ILE A 160 -6.77 13.35 -5.76
CA ILE A 160 -7.20 14.75 -5.72
C ILE A 160 -6.57 15.52 -6.89
N ASP A 161 -7.39 15.88 -7.87
CA ASP A 161 -6.95 16.55 -9.10
C ASP A 161 -7.01 18.09 -9.00
N GLY A 162 -7.69 18.62 -7.97
CA GLY A 162 -7.94 20.04 -7.76
C GLY A 162 -9.08 20.60 -8.63
N LYS A 163 -9.79 19.76 -9.38
CA LYS A 163 -10.89 20.14 -10.27
C LYS A 163 -12.18 19.46 -9.86
N LYS A 164 -12.27 18.14 -10.11
CA LYS A 164 -13.42 17.30 -9.74
C LYS A 164 -13.31 16.92 -8.26
N LEU A 165 -12.14 16.46 -7.85
CA LEU A 165 -11.81 16.16 -6.46
C LEU A 165 -10.90 17.26 -5.94
N ARG A 166 -11.42 18.06 -5.02
CA ARG A 166 -10.76 19.23 -4.45
C ARG A 166 -10.21 18.91 -3.06
N PRO A 167 -9.07 19.51 -2.69
CA PRO A 167 -8.56 19.43 -1.33
C PRO A 167 -9.57 19.95 -0.30
N ASN A 168 -9.49 19.42 0.92
CA ASN A 168 -10.29 19.80 2.08
C ASN A 168 -11.80 19.56 1.90
N GLU A 169 -12.19 18.69 0.97
CA GLU A 169 -13.56 18.20 0.82
C GLU A 169 -13.63 16.69 1.11
N TRP A 170 -14.74 16.24 1.68
CA TRP A 170 -14.99 14.83 1.97
C TRP A 170 -15.69 14.15 0.80
N TYR A 171 -15.22 12.95 0.45
CA TYR A 171 -15.79 12.13 -0.62
C TYR A 171 -16.13 10.74 -0.10
N GLY A 172 -17.21 10.16 -0.62
CA GLY A 172 -17.53 8.74 -0.43
C GLY A 172 -16.86 7.86 -1.48
N ALA A 173 -17.06 6.54 -1.37
CA ALA A 173 -16.60 5.57 -2.37
C ALA A 173 -17.25 5.75 -3.75
N ASP A 174 -18.38 6.46 -3.85
CA ASP A 174 -19.00 6.89 -5.09
C ASP A 174 -18.31 8.11 -5.73
N LEU A 175 -17.29 8.67 -5.07
CA LEU A 175 -16.59 9.91 -5.40
C LEU A 175 -17.49 11.15 -5.38
N GLU A 176 -18.66 11.05 -4.76
CA GLU A 176 -19.55 12.18 -4.52
C GLU A 176 -19.20 12.87 -3.21
N LYS A 177 -19.44 14.19 -3.15
CA LYS A 177 -19.16 14.98 -1.96
C LYS A 177 -20.05 14.55 -0.80
N ARG A 178 -19.48 14.51 0.40
CA ARG A 178 -20.19 14.19 1.65
C ARG A 178 -20.08 15.35 2.63
N THR A 179 -21.14 15.58 3.40
CA THR A 179 -21.08 16.45 4.57
C THR A 179 -20.83 15.56 5.77
N VAL A 180 -19.64 15.67 6.36
CA VAL A 180 -19.26 14.90 7.54
C VAL A 180 -19.34 15.81 8.75
N LYS A 181 -20.16 15.42 9.74
CA LYS A 181 -20.26 16.11 11.03
C LYS A 181 -19.10 15.74 11.96
#